data_AF-A0A4Q6BNS5-F1
#
_entry.id   AF-A0A4Q6BNS5-F1
#
_cell.length_a   1.000
_cell.length_b   1.000
_cell.length_c   1.000
_cell.angle_alpha   90.00
_cell.angle_beta   90.00
_cell.angle_gamma   90.00
#
_symmetry.space_group_name_H-M   'P 1'
#
loop_
_entity.id
_entity.type
_entity.pdbx_description
1 polymer ?
#
loop_
_entity_poly.entity_id
_entity_poly.type
_entity_poly.pdbx_seq_one_letter_code
_entity_poly.pdbx_strand_id
1 'polypeptide(L)'
;LDIVDSFIGRMLAGIAGMAKILDAQTVVVGMQPAVAITLVELGLSLEGIKTALNVDRGMAMLRETLALTNYDAFEADEEFLQSADAEDTKRK
;
A
#
# COMPACT_ATOMS: atom_id res chain seq x y z
N LEU A 1 -6.87 1.93 -17.81
CA LEU A 1 -5.44 2.01 -18.19
C LEU A 1 -5.07 0.58 -18.52
N ASP A 2 -5.42 0.15 -19.74
CA ASP A 2 -5.67 -1.27 -20.03
C ASP A 2 -4.51 -1.94 -20.77
N ILE A 3 -3.39 -1.23 -20.93
CA ILE A 3 -2.24 -1.71 -21.67
C ILE A 3 -0.99 -1.33 -20.86
N VAL A 4 -0.33 -2.35 -20.34
CA VAL A 4 1.04 -2.25 -19.85
C VAL A 4 1.96 -2.67 -20.98
N ASP A 5 2.93 -1.82 -21.29
CA ASP A 5 3.97 -2.13 -22.25
C ASP A 5 5.25 -2.60 -21.55
N SER A 6 6.20 -3.07 -22.34
CA SER A 6 7.49 -3.54 -21.82
C SER A 6 8.29 -2.44 -21.10
N PHE A 7 8.02 -1.16 -21.38
CA PHE A 7 8.68 -0.05 -20.72
C PHE A 7 8.16 0.17 -19.29
N ILE A 8 6.84 0.23 -19.11
CA ILE A 8 6.19 0.36 -17.80
C ILE A 8 6.56 -0.81 -16.90
N GLY A 9 6.53 -2.04 -17.41
CA GLY A 9 6.91 -3.20 -16.60
C GLY A 9 8.39 -3.19 -16.19
N ARG A 10 9.31 -2.75 -17.05
CA ARG A 10 10.73 -2.55 -16.67
C ARG A 10 10.90 -1.44 -15.63
N MET A 11 10.15 -0.34 -15.74
CA MET A 11 10.19 0.72 -14.74
C MET A 11 9.70 0.23 -13.38
N LEU A 12 8.59 -0.51 -13.34
CA LEU A 12 8.07 -1.10 -12.10
C LEU A 12 9.08 -2.05 -11.46
N ALA A 13 9.68 -2.94 -12.25
CA ALA A 13 10.74 -3.83 -11.78
C ALA A 13 11.96 -3.05 -11.24
N GLY A 14 12.35 -1.97 -11.92
CA GLY A 14 13.44 -1.09 -11.49
C GLY A 14 13.15 -0.39 -10.16
N ILE A 15 11.96 0.20 -10.00
CA ILE A 15 11.53 0.86 -8.76
C ILE A 15 11.56 -0.12 -7.60
N ALA A 16 11.04 -1.32 -7.81
CA ALA A 16 11.02 -2.36 -6.80
C ALA A 16 12.41 -2.86 -6.42
N GLY A 17 13.29 -3.03 -7.41
CA GLY A 17 14.68 -3.38 -7.18
C GLY A 17 15.40 -2.30 -6.36
N MET A 18 15.19 -1.03 -6.68
CA MET A 18 15.74 0.10 -5.91
C MET A 18 15.18 0.14 -4.49
N ALA A 19 13.87 -0.06 -4.32
CA ALA A 19 13.24 -0.10 -3.00
C ALA A 19 13.83 -1.21 -2.13
N LYS A 20 14.05 -2.41 -2.70
CA LYS A 20 14.70 -3.52 -2.00
C LYS A 20 16.14 -3.20 -1.59
N ILE A 21 16.92 -2.51 -2.43
CA ILE A 21 18.28 -2.06 -2.08
C ILE A 21 18.26 -1.09 -0.90
N LEU A 22 17.22 -0.26 -0.81
CA LEU A 22 17.00 0.70 0.28
C LEU A 22 16.35 0.08 1.53
N ASP A 23 16.25 -1.25 1.59
CA ASP A 23 15.57 -2.01 2.67
C ASP A 23 14.08 -1.63 2.85
N ALA A 24 13.43 -1.17 1.78
CA ALA A 24 12.02 -0.85 1.80
C ALA A 24 11.15 -2.05 1.41
N GLN A 25 10.09 -2.28 2.18
CA GLN A 25 9.03 -3.23 1.84
C GLN A 25 8.09 -2.60 0.81
N THR A 26 7.72 -3.37 -0.22
CA THR A 26 6.87 -2.88 -1.32
C THR A 26 5.68 -3.79 -1.58
N VAL A 27 4.52 -3.16 -1.83
CA VAL A 27 3.28 -3.85 -2.23
C VAL A 27 2.70 -3.13 -3.45
N VAL A 28 2.39 -3.87 -4.51
CA VAL A 28 1.63 -3.36 -5.66
C VAL A 28 0.15 -3.69 -5.50
N VAL A 29 -0.71 -2.68 -5.62
CA VAL A 29 -2.15 -2.82 -5.38
C VAL A 29 -2.99 -2.51 -6.61
N GLY A 30 -4.17 -3.12 -6.72
CA GLY A 30 -5.12 -2.80 -7.78
C GLY A 30 -4.68 -3.24 -9.19
N MET A 31 -3.70 -4.14 -9.28
CA MET A 31 -3.26 -4.69 -10.55
C MET A 31 -4.39 -5.52 -11.16
N GLN A 32 -4.78 -5.17 -12.39
CA GLN A 32 -5.72 -6.00 -13.14
C GLN A 32 -5.08 -7.36 -13.48
N PRO A 33 -5.82 -8.47 -13.39
CA PRO A 33 -5.28 -9.79 -13.71
C PRO A 33 -4.69 -9.88 -15.13
N ALA A 34 -5.33 -9.24 -16.12
CA ALA A 34 -4.83 -9.20 -17.49
C ALA A 34 -3.43 -8.55 -17.58
N VAL A 35 -3.20 -7.48 -16.84
CA VAL A 35 -1.89 -6.79 -16.76
C VAL A 35 -0.83 -7.71 -16.13
N ALA A 36 -1.19 -8.42 -15.06
CA ALA A 36 -0.26 -9.33 -14.39
C ALA A 36 0.21 -10.47 -15.32
N ILE A 37 -0.73 -11.03 -16.09
CA ILE A 37 -0.43 -12.07 -17.09
C ILE A 37 0.56 -11.54 -18.12
N THR A 38 0.28 -10.36 -18.68
CA THR A 38 1.15 -9.75 -19.70
C THR A 38 2.55 -9.43 -19.16
N LEU A 39 2.69 -8.96 -17.92
CA LEU A 39 4.01 -8.74 -17.31
C LEU A 39 4.84 -10.04 -17.29
N VAL A 40 4.24 -11.16 -16.87
CA VAL A 40 4.92 -12.46 -16.82
C VAL A 40 5.25 -12.99 -18.22
N GLU A 41 4.32 -12.88 -19.18
CA GLU A 41 4.53 -13.31 -20.57
C GLU A 41 5.66 -12.53 -21.25
N LEU A 42 5.84 -11.26 -20.89
CA LEU A 42 6.93 -10.41 -21.38
C LEU A 42 8.26 -10.63 -20.62
N GLY A 43 8.32 -11.56 -19.66
CA GLY A 43 9.51 -11.84 -18.86
C GLY A 43 9.81 -10.77 -17.80
N LEU A 44 8.84 -9.93 -17.46
CA LEU A 44 8.97 -8.91 -16.43
C LEU A 44 8.51 -9.52 -15.10
N SER A 45 9.48 -10.07 -14.34
CA SER A 45 9.20 -10.61 -13.02
C SER A 45 9.25 -9.50 -11.96
N LEU A 46 8.27 -9.55 -11.04
CA LEU A 46 8.18 -8.70 -9.86
C LEU A 46 8.59 -9.50 -8.62
N GLU A 47 9.72 -10.21 -8.72
CA GLU A 47 10.15 -11.16 -7.69
C GLU A 47 10.47 -10.44 -6.37
N GLY A 48 9.88 -10.91 -5.28
CA GLY A 48 10.00 -10.27 -3.97
C GLY A 48 9.09 -9.06 -3.75
N ILE A 49 8.25 -8.69 -4.72
CA ILE A 49 7.19 -7.69 -4.52
C ILE A 49 5.90 -8.41 -4.11
N LYS A 50 5.28 -7.95 -3.02
CA LYS A 50 3.96 -8.44 -2.62
C LYS A 50 2.88 -7.75 -3.46
N THR A 51 1.73 -8.40 -3.65
CA THR A 51 0.61 -7.80 -4.37
C THR A 51 -0.67 -7.88 -3.55
N ALA A 52 -1.56 -6.90 -3.71
CA ALA A 52 -2.87 -6.91 -3.09
C ALA A 52 -3.97 -6.41 -4.04
N LEU A 53 -5.22 -6.81 -3.74
CA LEU A 53 -6.37 -6.41 -4.55
C LEU A 53 -6.65 -4.91 -4.47
N ASN A 54 -6.42 -4.30 -3.30
CA ASN A 54 -6.73 -2.89 -3.03
C ASN A 54 -5.74 -2.31 -2.01
N VAL A 55 -5.83 -0.99 -1.83
CA VAL A 55 -4.94 -0.22 -0.95
C VAL A 55 -5.03 -0.71 0.49
N ASP A 56 -6.23 -0.91 1.04
CA ASP A 56 -6.42 -1.30 2.43
C ASP A 56 -5.72 -2.62 2.76
N ARG A 57 -5.90 -3.63 1.89
CA ARG A 57 -5.20 -4.91 2.03
C ARG A 57 -3.69 -4.76 1.86
N GLY A 58 -3.24 -3.91 0.94
CA GLY A 58 -1.82 -3.65 0.75
C GLY A 58 -1.17 -2.99 1.97
N MET A 59 -1.87 -2.04 2.59
CA MET A 59 -1.42 -1.39 3.82
C MET A 59 -1.39 -2.36 5.00
N ALA A 60 -2.40 -3.23 5.13
CA ALA A 60 -2.39 -4.30 6.12
C ALA A 60 -1.17 -5.24 5.95
N MET A 61 -0.87 -5.65 4.71
CA MET A 61 0.32 -6.46 4.41
C MET A 61 1.63 -5.73 4.76
N LEU A 62 1.76 -4.44 4.43
CA LEU A 62 2.94 -3.65 4.80
C LEU A 62 3.11 -3.58 6.32
N ARG A 63 2.03 -3.30 7.05
CA ARG A 63 2.04 -3.24 8.52
C ARG A 63 2.45 -4.56 9.15
N GLU A 64 1.87 -5.68 8.68
CA GLU A 64 2.23 -7.02 9.13
C GLU A 64 3.71 -7.33 8.86
N THR A 65 4.19 -7.00 7.66
CA THR A 65 5.58 -7.24 7.25
C THR A 65 6.57 -6.43 8.09
N LEU A 66 6.20 -5.20 8.45
CA LEU A 66 7.00 -4.32 9.29
C LEU A 66 6.78 -4.56 10.79
N ALA A 67 5.98 -5.58 11.16
CA ALA A 67 5.57 -5.87 12.53
C ALA A 67 4.98 -4.64 13.28
N LEU A 68 4.34 -3.73 12.54
CA LEU A 68 3.66 -2.54 13.06
C LEU A 68 2.28 -2.89 13.65
N THR A 69 2.14 -4.05 14.29
CA THR A 69 0.86 -4.67 14.72
C THR A 69 0.11 -3.90 15.82
N ASN A 70 0.42 -2.63 16.08
CA ASN A 70 -0.24 -1.79 17.09
C ASN A 70 -0.95 -0.58 16.45
N TYR A 71 -1.93 -0.81 15.57
CA TYR A 71 -2.70 0.27 14.93
C TYR A 71 -4.01 0.64 15.63
N ASP A 72 -4.38 -0.05 16.73
CA ASP A 72 -5.57 0.29 17.54
C ASP A 72 -5.45 1.66 18.26
N ALA A 73 -4.32 2.36 18.14
CA ALA A 73 -4.06 3.60 18.88
C ALA A 73 -4.48 4.90 18.15
N PHE A 74 -4.79 4.86 16.85
CA PHE A 74 -5.09 6.09 16.07
C PHE A 74 -6.57 6.29 15.72
N GLU A 75 -7.44 5.29 15.92
CA GLU A 75 -8.90 5.49 15.82
C GLU A 75 -9.49 6.01 17.14
N ALA A 76 -8.81 5.82 18.27
CA ALA A 76 -9.27 6.27 19.59
C ALA A 76 -9.23 7.81 19.79
N ASP A 77 -8.45 8.53 18.99
CA ASP A 77 -8.32 10.00 19.11
C ASP A 77 -9.48 10.77 18.44
N GLU A 78 -10.22 10.17 17.50
CA GLU A 78 -11.40 10.83 16.91
C GLU A 78 -12.59 10.88 17.89
N GLU A 79 -12.78 9.86 18.74
CA GLU A 79 -13.78 9.91 19.81
C GLU A 79 -13.41 10.91 20.92
N PHE A 80 -12.10 11.08 21.21
CA PHE A 80 -11.63 12.05 22.21
C PHE A 80 -11.81 13.50 21.72
N LEU A 81 -11.53 13.78 20.44
CA LEU A 81 -11.71 15.11 19.85
C LEU A 81 -13.17 15.56 19.79
N GLN A 82 -14.12 14.65 19.56
CA GLN A 82 -15.55 15.00 19.57
C GLN A 82 -16.09 15.31 20.98
N SER A 83 -15.48 14.74 22.02
CA SER A 83 -15.87 15.01 23.41
C SER A 83 -15.36 16.36 23.93
N ALA A 84 -14.25 16.87 23.39
CA ALA A 84 -13.64 18.15 23.79
C ALA A 84 -14.43 19.37 23.27
N ASP A 85 -15.05 19.28 22.10
CA ASP A 85 -15.84 20.37 21.51
C ASP A 85 -17.21 20.56 22.19
N ALA A 86 -17.70 19.57 22.95
CA ALA A 86 -19.02 19.62 23.59
C ALA A 86 -19.04 20.44 24.90
N GLU A 87 -17.91 20.63 25.59
CA GLU A 87 -17.89 21.31 26.89
C GLU A 87 -17.75 22.84 26.79
N ASP A 88 -17.24 23.40 25.69
CA ASP A 88 -16.96 24.84 25.59
C ASP A 88 -18.20 25.68 25.16
N THR A 89 -19.33 25.04 24.83
CA THR A 89 -20.56 25.73 24.43
C THR A 89 -21.42 26.21 25.64
N LYS A 90 -21.07 25.86 26.89
CA LYS A 90 -21.86 26.23 28.08
C LYS A 90 -21.41 27.50 28.81
N ARG A 91 -20.39 28.22 28.32
CA ARG A 91 -19.93 29.49 28.89
C ARG A 91 -19.91 30.64 27.88
N LYS A 92 -21.01 30.89 27.17
CA LYS A 92 -21.36 32.23 26.65
C LYS A 92 -22.85 32.46 26.70
#